data_AF-A0A1Q8RLC6-F1
#
_entry.id   AF-A0A1Q8RLC6-F1
#
_cell.length_a   1.000
_cell.length_b   1.000
_cell.length_c   1.000
_cell.angle_alpha   90.00
_cell.angle_beta   90.00
_cell.angle_gamma   90.00
#
_symmetry.space_group_name_H-M   'P 1'
#
loop_
_entity.id
_entity.type
_entity.pdbx_description
1 polymer ?
#
loop_
_entity_poly.entity_id
_entity_poly.type
_entity_poly.pdbx_seq_one_letter_code
_entity_poly.pdbx_strand_id
1 'polypeptide(L)'
;MSASSYSSQAGTWQERLEDACREANILPPVFQIVSDRRGGRTAWSSRVTVHGRTLSARFWYDGKNLNNAKEDAAEMALNYLTGSNPSSPANSRGGW
;
A
#
# COMPACT_ATOMS: atom_id res chain seq x y z
N MET A 1 -8.67 -7.03 30.51
CA MET A 1 -7.74 -5.88 30.51
C MET A 1 -6.98 -5.96 29.20
N SER A 2 -7.28 -5.05 28.27
CA SER A 2 -6.80 -5.10 26.87
C SER A 2 -5.31 -4.74 26.80
N ALA A 3 -4.46 -5.72 26.50
CA ALA A 3 -3.03 -5.46 26.28
C ALA A 3 -2.85 -4.88 24.87
N SER A 4 -2.79 -3.54 24.78
CA SER A 4 -2.32 -2.86 23.57
C SER A 4 -0.80 -2.93 23.58
N SER A 5 -0.25 -4.02 23.04
CA SER A 5 1.19 -4.18 22.83
C SER A 5 1.61 -3.35 21.63
N TYR A 6 1.81 -2.04 21.82
CA TYR A 6 2.45 -1.18 20.84
C TYR A 6 3.95 -1.51 20.74
N SER A 7 4.27 -2.58 19.99
CA SER A 7 5.62 -2.82 19.51
C SER A 7 5.82 -2.05 18.20
N SER A 8 6.22 -0.78 18.35
CA SER A 8 6.29 0.22 17.28
C SER A 8 7.43 0.02 16.26
N GLN A 9 7.82 -1.22 15.92
CA GLN A 9 8.87 -1.46 14.90
C GLN A 9 8.97 -2.88 14.30
N ALA A 10 8.18 -3.88 14.73
CA ALA A 10 8.39 -5.29 14.37
C ALA A 10 7.30 -5.95 13.49
N GLY A 11 6.45 -5.17 12.81
CA GLY A 11 5.41 -5.67 11.91
C GLY A 11 5.70 -5.44 10.42
N THR A 12 4.95 -6.12 9.55
CA THR A 12 4.86 -5.85 8.10
C THR A 12 4.36 -4.43 7.82
N TRP A 13 4.55 -3.91 6.62
CA TRP A 13 4.00 -2.59 6.25
C TRP A 13 2.48 -2.57 6.27
N GLN A 14 1.83 -3.69 5.92
CA GLN A 14 0.37 -3.84 6.02
C GLN A 14 -0.12 -3.65 7.46
N GLU A 15 0.49 -4.33 8.43
CA GLU A 15 0.12 -4.23 9.85
C GLU A 15 0.34 -2.80 10.39
N ARG A 16 1.50 -2.20 10.09
CA ARG A 16 1.80 -0.82 10.48
C ARG A 16 0.79 0.17 9.92
N LEU A 17 0.34 -0.05 8.68
CA LEU A 17 -0.67 0.80 8.05
C LEU A 17 -2.03 0.64 8.72
N GLU A 18 -2.43 -0.58 9.06
CA GLU A 18 -3.68 -0.85 9.78
C GLU A 18 -3.68 -0.17 11.16
N ASP A 19 -2.58 -0.30 11.90
CA ASP A 19 -2.39 0.37 13.19
C ASP A 19 -2.47 1.89 13.05
N ALA A 20 -1.78 2.48 12.07
CA ALA A 20 -1.85 3.92 11.80
C ALA A 20 -3.27 4.39 11.44
N CYS A 21 -4.02 3.60 10.66
CA CYS A 21 -5.41 3.92 10.33
C CYS A 21 -6.29 3.87 11.59
N ARG A 22 -6.08 2.87 12.45
CA ARG A 22 -6.79 2.71 13.72
C ARG A 22 -6.50 3.85 14.70
N GLU A 23 -5.23 4.22 14.86
CA GLU A 23 -4.81 5.34 15.71
C GLU A 23 -5.38 6.68 15.23
N ALA A 24 -5.42 6.90 13.90
CA ALA A 24 -5.99 8.10 13.30
C ALA A 24 -7.54 8.09 13.25
N ASN A 25 -8.18 7.03 13.74
CA ASN A 25 -9.64 6.84 13.71
C ASN A 25 -10.24 6.99 12.29
N ILE A 26 -9.55 6.45 11.29
CA ILE A 26 -10.01 6.40 9.90
C ILE A 26 -10.35 4.96 9.51
N LEU A 27 -11.03 4.80 8.37
CA LEU A 27 -11.37 3.49 7.83
C LEU A 27 -10.11 2.65 7.58
N PRO A 28 -10.19 1.32 7.81
CA PRO A 28 -9.06 0.41 7.58
C PRO A 28 -8.62 0.42 6.11
N PRO A 29 -7.35 0.13 5.82
CA PRO A 29 -6.81 0.16 4.47
C PRO A 29 -7.46 -0.92 3.60
N VAL A 30 -7.92 -0.53 2.40
CA VAL A 30 -8.52 -1.46 1.43
C VAL A 30 -7.53 -1.72 0.30
N PHE A 31 -7.08 -2.97 0.16
CA PHE A 31 -6.15 -3.38 -0.89
C PHE A 31 -6.87 -3.95 -2.12
N GLN A 32 -6.36 -3.60 -3.30
CA GLN A 32 -6.79 -4.14 -4.58
C GLN A 32 -5.58 -4.59 -5.39
N ILE A 33 -5.60 -5.84 -5.84
CA ILE A 33 -4.58 -6.36 -6.75
C ILE A 33 -4.90 -5.93 -8.18
N VAL A 34 -3.89 -5.46 -8.89
CA VAL A 34 -3.96 -5.05 -10.31
C VAL A 34 -3.08 -5.99 -11.12
N SER A 35 -3.57 -6.45 -12.26
CA SER A 35 -2.83 -7.29 -13.19
C SER A 35 -2.69 -6.62 -14.56
N ASP A 36 -1.57 -6.88 -15.22
CA ASP A 36 -1.24 -6.36 -16.56
C ASP A 36 -0.64 -7.49 -17.40
N ARG A 37 -1.22 -7.77 -18.57
CA ARG A 37 -0.80 -8.88 -19.42
C ARG A 37 0.30 -8.40 -20.38
N ARG A 38 1.53 -8.85 -20.16
CA ARG A 38 2.72 -8.51 -20.96
C ARG A 38 3.13 -9.69 -21.83
N GLY A 39 2.30 -9.99 -22.82
CA GLY A 39 2.47 -11.14 -23.71
C GLY A 39 2.29 -12.48 -22.98
N GLY A 40 3.36 -13.27 -22.88
CA GLY A 40 3.34 -14.58 -22.21
C GLY A 40 3.33 -14.53 -20.68
N ARG A 41 3.64 -13.38 -20.07
CA ARG A 41 3.71 -13.18 -18.62
C ARG A 41 2.62 -12.22 -18.14
N THR A 42 2.21 -12.35 -16.89
CA THR A 42 1.33 -11.37 -16.22
C THR A 42 2.16 -10.64 -15.16
N ALA A 43 2.21 -9.32 -15.28
CA ALA A 43 2.74 -8.44 -14.25
C ALA A 43 1.63 -8.14 -13.23
N TRP A 44 1.98 -8.08 -11.95
CA TRP A 44 1.04 -7.84 -10.86
C TRP A 44 1.48 -6.65 -10.01
N SER A 45 0.53 -5.87 -9.53
CA SER A 45 0.76 -4.74 -8.64
C SER A 45 -0.37 -4.68 -7.60
N SER A 46 -0.28 -3.76 -6.66
CA SER A 46 -1.31 -3.54 -5.64
C SER A 46 -1.61 -2.07 -5.51
N ARG A 47 -2.85 -1.75 -5.15
CA ARG A 47 -3.30 -0.43 -4.74
C ARG A 47 -3.91 -0.52 -3.36
N VAL A 48 -3.76 0.53 -2.58
CA VAL A 48 -4.38 0.66 -1.26
C VAL A 48 -5.13 1.97 -1.18
N THR A 49 -6.33 1.94 -0.61
CA THR A 49 -7.13 3.14 -0.36
C THR A 49 -7.16 3.43 1.13
N VAL A 50 -6.71 4.63 1.51
CA VAL A 50 -6.71 5.15 2.89
C VAL A 50 -7.16 6.60 2.88
N HIS A 51 -8.04 6.98 3.83
CA HIS A 51 -8.52 8.35 3.99
C HIS A 51 -8.97 9.04 2.67
N GLY A 52 -9.71 8.31 1.83
CA GLY A 52 -10.21 8.81 0.54
C GLY A 52 -9.15 8.94 -0.57
N ARG A 53 -7.88 8.56 -0.32
CA ARG A 53 -6.80 8.58 -1.31
C ARG A 53 -6.36 7.15 -1.66
N THR A 54 -6.23 6.88 -2.95
CA THR A 54 -5.68 5.61 -3.45
C THR A 54 -4.21 5.78 -3.84
N LEU A 55 -3.36 4.92 -3.29
CA LEU A 55 -1.93 4.87 -3.56
C LEU A 55 -1.60 3.52 -4.18
N SER A 56 -0.65 3.49 -5.11
CA SER A 56 -0.24 2.27 -5.82
C SER A 56 1.15 1.86 -5.38
N ALA A 57 1.43 0.55 -5.44
CA ALA A 57 2.79 0.04 -5.42
C ALA A 57 3.59 0.70 -6.57
N ARG A 58 4.85 0.99 -6.28
CA ARG A 58 5.82 1.61 -7.19
C ARG A 58 6.23 0.66 -8.31
N PHE A 59 6.22 -0.64 -8.03
CA PHE A 59 6.71 -1.65 -8.96
C PHE A 59 5.64 -2.66 -9.38
N TRP A 60 5.99 -3.39 -10.44
CA TRP A 60 5.28 -4.58 -10.90
C TRP A 60 6.06 -5.82 -10.49
N TYR A 61 5.34 -6.86 -10.08
CA TYR A 61 5.84 -8.08 -9.49
C TYR A 61 5.33 -9.30 -10.26
N ASP A 62 6.02 -10.43 -10.13
CA ASP A 62 5.49 -11.72 -10.57
C ASP A 62 4.32 -12.17 -9.67
N GLY A 63 3.44 -13.03 -10.18
CA GLY A 63 2.27 -13.51 -9.44
C GLY A 63 2.60 -14.24 -8.12
N LYS A 64 3.81 -14.77 -7.98
CA LYS A 64 4.31 -15.35 -6.71
C LYS A 64 4.64 -14.30 -5.64
N ASN A 65 4.77 -13.03 -6.04
CA ASN A 65 5.23 -11.92 -5.21
C ASN A 65 4.10 -10.90 -4.93
N LEU A 66 2.83 -11.32 -4.94
CA LEU A 66 1.68 -10.46 -4.64
C LEU A 66 1.76 -9.82 -3.26
N ASN A 67 2.34 -10.52 -2.28
CA ASN A 67 2.55 -9.95 -0.95
C ASN A 67 3.49 -8.74 -1.00
N ASN A 68 4.59 -8.84 -1.76
CA ASN A 68 5.52 -7.72 -1.91
C ASN A 68 4.86 -6.50 -2.56
N ALA A 69 3.91 -6.72 -3.49
CA ALA A 69 3.12 -5.64 -4.06
C ALA A 69 2.23 -4.97 -3.00
N LYS A 70 1.61 -5.74 -2.10
CA LYS A 70 0.82 -5.18 -0.99
C LYS A 70 1.69 -4.43 0.01
N GLU A 71 2.85 -4.99 0.38
CA GLU A 71 3.82 -4.33 1.26
C GLU A 71 4.27 -2.97 0.70
N ASP A 72 4.59 -2.91 -0.60
CA ASP A 72 5.02 -1.68 -1.27
C ASP A 72 3.90 -0.62 -1.33
N ALA A 73 2.66 -1.03 -1.64
CA ALA A 73 1.51 -0.14 -1.57
C ALA A 73 1.26 0.35 -0.14
N ALA A 74 1.42 -0.52 0.86
CA ALA A 74 1.23 -0.19 2.26
C ALA A 74 2.28 0.81 2.77
N GLU A 75 3.54 0.64 2.39
CA GLU A 75 4.63 1.59 2.68
C GLU A 75 4.30 2.98 2.12
N MET A 76 3.83 3.06 0.87
CA MET A 76 3.42 4.33 0.25
C MET A 76 2.28 5.01 1.01
N ALA A 77 1.30 4.24 1.47
CA ALA A 77 0.18 4.75 2.25
C ALA A 77 0.57 5.18 3.66
N LEU A 78 1.45 4.44 4.33
CA LEU A 78 1.91 4.80 5.65
C LEU A 78 2.76 6.08 5.60
N ASN A 79 3.63 6.22 4.60
CA ASN A 79 4.39 7.44 4.38
C ASN A 79 3.45 8.65 4.16
N TYR A 80 2.40 8.47 3.35
CA TYR A 80 1.37 9.48 3.15
C TYR A 80 0.66 9.90 4.47
N LEU A 81 0.27 8.94 5.32
CA LEU A 81 -0.41 9.23 6.59
C LEU A 81 0.50 9.89 7.63
N THR A 82 1.77 9.50 7.66
CA THR A 82 2.76 9.99 8.64
C THR A 82 3.45 11.29 8.21
N GLY A 83 3.13 11.83 7.04
CA GLY A 83 3.73 13.07 6.52
C GLY A 83 5.18 12.91 6.06
N SER A 84 5.71 11.68 6.05
CA SER A 84 6.94 11.36 5.34
C SER A 84 6.64 11.51 3.85
N ASN A 85 7.14 12.56 3.21
CA ASN A 85 6.82 12.89 1.83
C ASN A 85 7.88 12.24 0.90
N PRO A 86 7.75 10.98 0.44
CA PRO A 86 8.53 10.52 -0.69
C PRO A 86 7.99 11.28 -1.90
N SER A 87 8.80 12.19 -2.40
CA SER A 87 8.61 12.93 -3.63
C SER A 87 7.95 12.05 -4.70
N SER A 88 6.71 12.41 -5.04
CA SER A 88 5.94 11.73 -6.09
C SER A 88 6.62 11.90 -7.44
N PRO A 89 6.66 10.89 -8.32
CA PRO A 89 6.27 11.12 -9.69
C PRO A 89 4.74 11.03 -9.72
N ALA A 90 4.10 12.20 -9.67
CA ALA A 90 2.78 12.33 -10.26
C ALA A 90 2.94 12.00 -11.74
N ASN A 91 2.41 10.86 -12.20
CA ASN A 91 2.04 10.74 -13.61
C ASN A 91 0.53 10.56 -13.72
N SER A 92 -0.13 11.72 -13.65
CA SER A 92 -1.42 11.95 -14.29
C SER A 92 -1.31 11.74 -15.81
N ARG A 93 -2.42 11.28 -16.42
CA ARG A 93 -2.74 11.25 -17.87
C ARG A 93 -2.30 9.94 -18.53
N GLY A 94 -3.18 9.09 -19.07
CA GLY A 94 -4.28 9.41 -19.99
C GLY A 94 -3.73 9.41 -21.42
N GLY A 95 -4.03 8.38 -22.22
CA GLY A 95 -3.75 8.39 -23.65
C GLY A 95 -3.62 7.03 -24.32
N TRP A 96 -4.66 6.71 -25.11
CA TRP A 96 -4.75 5.82 -26.30
C TRP A 96 -4.49 4.32 -26.12
#